data_AF-A0A357GU29-F1
#
_entry.id   AF-A0A357GU29-F1
#
_cell.length_a   1.000
_cell.length_b   1.000
_cell.length_c   1.000
_cell.angle_alpha   90.00
_cell.angle_beta   90.00
_cell.angle_gamma   90.00
#
_symmetry.space_group_name_H-M   'P 1'
#
loop_
_entity.id
_entity.type
_entity.pdbx_description
1 polymer ?
#
loop_
_entity_poly.entity_id
_entity_poly.type
_entity_poly.pdbx_seq_one_letter_code
_entity_poly.pdbx_strand_id
1 'polypeptide(L)'
;MKNNRKKECLNLFISREVVTASGQIIQFAAHPDDIDRIAEAIEEVNFLSLPITGVVKNDIFQKHTRYDIVQHEYAGGSNSYIEVLEIKNPPDGRCGTVVYQYVPHDKTCFFEFDTIENAKKAWRHYVSSYDHEHILKQKGFLRKVECGILTPWFYAKGNQLLQGDYVFLDLIQDDPEFRFGAKYIVWDFLEKIPTVKRCMGVRTFLEKSCCSGGRKEERKIVYWHDGTYWEKGGGYKPRLLQEEDLWIQEAIDKFRELLAGKTTEFAVDFLDGSKFIGTWKPKDKKSKHAEGVYNAKVILKGGSVREVEFSFTPTIEAPTVEKFLHSNARESGVEIEKIETLVKITKKSHGQRKWSGVYLPLPC
;
A
#
# COMPACT_ATOMS: atom_id res chain seq x y z
N MET A 1 -45.37 -51.40 28.33
CA MET A 1 -44.51 -50.19 28.22
C MET A 1 -43.14 -50.52 28.78
N LYS A 2 -42.14 -50.79 27.92
CA LYS A 2 -40.76 -51.06 28.33
C LYS A 2 -39.92 -49.83 28.01
N ASN A 3 -39.28 -49.28 29.05
CA ASN A 3 -38.38 -48.13 29.02
C ASN A 3 -37.15 -48.42 28.15
N ASN A 4 -37.03 -47.71 27.03
CA ASN A 4 -35.78 -47.56 26.28
C ASN A 4 -34.87 -46.58 27.02
N ARG A 5 -33.99 -47.09 27.90
CA ARG A 5 -32.81 -46.33 28.31
C ARG A 5 -31.82 -46.36 27.15
N LYS A 6 -31.67 -45.22 26.47
CA LYS A 6 -30.50 -44.92 25.63
C LYS A 6 -29.25 -45.15 26.50
N LYS A 7 -28.46 -46.18 26.20
CA LYS A 7 -27.06 -46.23 26.61
C LYS A 7 -26.35 -45.13 25.83
N GLU A 8 -26.01 -44.05 26.49
CA GLU A 8 -25.00 -43.13 25.99
C GLU A 8 -23.69 -43.91 25.93
N CYS A 9 -23.29 -44.30 24.71
CA CYS A 9 -21.92 -44.69 24.45
C CYS A 9 -21.05 -43.44 24.62
N LEU A 10 -20.50 -43.27 25.82
CA LEU A 10 -19.32 -42.43 26.01
C LEU A 10 -18.23 -43.00 25.11
N ASN A 11 -18.02 -42.37 23.94
CA ASN A 11 -16.89 -42.69 23.07
C ASN A 11 -15.61 -42.32 23.85
N LEU A 12 -15.05 -43.32 24.54
CA LEU A 12 -13.79 -43.21 25.26
C LEU A 12 -12.67 -43.13 24.23
N PHE A 13 -12.24 -41.93 23.88
CA PHE A 13 -11.01 -41.74 23.10
C PHE A 13 -9.81 -41.93 24.02
N ILE A 14 -8.83 -42.69 23.56
CA ILE A 14 -7.53 -42.81 24.22
C ILE A 14 -6.61 -41.76 23.59
N SER A 15 -6.01 -40.90 24.44
CA SER A 15 -5.00 -39.94 23.99
C SER A 15 -3.60 -40.46 24.26
N ARG A 16 -2.68 -40.23 23.31
CA ARG A 16 -1.25 -40.50 23.47
C ARG A 16 -0.42 -39.32 22.97
N GLU A 17 0.68 -39.05 23.66
CA GLU A 17 1.67 -38.06 23.27
C GLU A 17 2.89 -38.78 22.68
N VAL A 18 3.42 -38.22 21.60
CA VAL A 18 4.57 -38.76 20.86
C VAL A 18 5.54 -37.63 20.59
N VAL A 19 6.83 -37.92 20.72
CA VAL A 19 7.90 -36.95 20.48
C VAL A 19 8.54 -37.26 19.14
N THR A 20 8.51 -36.30 18.21
CA THR A 20 9.19 -36.43 16.90
C THR A 20 10.71 -36.50 17.08
N ALA A 21 11.44 -36.92 16.03
CA ALA A 21 12.92 -36.84 16.00
C ALA A 21 13.46 -35.42 16.26
N SER A 22 12.66 -34.39 15.98
CA SER A 22 12.97 -32.98 16.22
C SER A 22 12.57 -32.48 17.62
N GLY A 23 12.06 -33.34 18.50
CA GLY A 23 11.68 -33.01 19.87
C GLY A 23 10.31 -32.36 20.02
N GLN A 24 9.47 -32.34 18.98
CA GLN A 24 8.11 -31.79 19.07
C GLN A 24 7.13 -32.83 19.62
N ILE A 25 6.25 -32.40 20.54
CA ILE A 25 5.19 -33.25 21.10
C ILE A 25 3.96 -33.17 20.19
N ILE A 26 3.52 -34.32 19.68
CA ILE A 26 2.27 -34.49 18.93
C ILE A 26 1.32 -35.30 19.80
N GLN A 27 0.09 -34.81 19.96
CA GLN A 27 -0.96 -35.51 20.69
C GLN A 27 -1.94 -36.16 19.71
N PHE A 28 -2.10 -37.47 19.81
CA PHE A 28 -3.08 -38.24 19.07
C PHE A 28 -4.26 -38.58 19.98
N ALA A 29 -5.47 -38.57 19.44
CA ALA A 29 -6.66 -39.08 20.11
C ALA A 29 -7.39 -40.02 19.17
N ALA A 30 -7.71 -41.23 19.63
CA ALA A 30 -8.36 -42.22 18.79
C ALA A 30 -9.23 -43.20 19.54
N HIS A 31 -10.05 -43.93 18.78
CA HIS A 31 -10.90 -44.97 19.32
C HIS A 31 -10.03 -46.15 19.82
N PRO A 32 -10.41 -46.84 20.90
CA PRO A 32 -9.62 -47.94 21.46
C PRO A 32 -9.36 -49.08 20.47
N ASP A 33 -10.28 -49.27 19.52
CA ASP A 33 -10.18 -50.31 18.48
C ASP A 33 -9.14 -49.99 17.40
N ASP A 34 -8.69 -48.73 17.29
CA ASP A 34 -7.70 -48.28 16.30
C ASP A 34 -6.28 -48.16 16.90
N ILE A 35 -6.09 -48.56 18.17
CA ILE A 35 -4.86 -48.27 18.92
C ILE A 35 -3.62 -48.97 18.34
N ASP A 36 -3.78 -50.17 17.79
CA ASP A 36 -2.69 -50.95 17.20
C ASP A 36 -2.25 -50.35 15.85
N ARG A 37 -3.21 -49.87 15.05
CA ARG A 37 -2.92 -49.14 13.79
C ARG A 37 -2.23 -47.80 14.05
N ILE A 38 -2.56 -47.18 15.17
CA ILE A 38 -1.94 -45.92 15.58
C ILE A 38 -0.55 -46.17 16.16
N ALA A 39 -0.31 -47.30 16.83
CA ALA A 39 1.04 -47.65 17.28
C ALA A 39 2.03 -47.75 16.10
N GLU A 40 1.62 -48.35 14.98
CA GLU A 40 2.44 -48.39 13.74
C GLU A 40 2.69 -46.98 13.18
N ALA A 41 1.65 -46.14 13.08
CA ALA A 41 1.80 -44.75 12.63
C ALA A 41 2.68 -43.90 13.58
N ILE A 42 2.63 -44.17 14.88
CA ILE A 42 3.44 -43.50 15.91
C ILE A 42 4.93 -43.87 15.78
N GLU A 43 5.25 -45.13 15.45
CA GLU A 43 6.64 -45.51 15.18
C GLU A 43 7.21 -44.75 13.99
N GLU A 44 6.44 -44.53 12.92
CA GLU A 44 6.86 -43.70 11.79
C GLU A 44 7.04 -42.23 12.18
N VAL A 45 6.19 -41.69 13.06
CA VAL A 45 6.25 -40.30 13.54
C VAL A 45 7.53 -40.02 14.35
N ASN A 46 8.07 -41.01 15.06
CA ASN A 46 9.34 -40.87 15.78
C ASN A 46 10.53 -40.61 14.83
N PHE A 47 10.46 -41.05 13.57
CA PHE A 47 11.49 -40.80 12.56
C PHE A 47 11.23 -39.54 11.73
N LEU A 48 10.05 -38.92 11.86
CA LEU A 48 9.74 -37.68 11.15
C LEU A 48 10.48 -36.51 11.81
N SER A 49 11.42 -35.93 11.06
CA SER A 49 11.96 -34.62 11.39
C SER A 49 10.96 -33.53 10.96
N LEU A 50 9.95 -33.28 11.80
CA LEU A 50 9.07 -32.14 11.60
C LEU A 50 9.80 -30.84 11.93
N PRO A 51 9.69 -29.82 11.09
CA PRO A 51 10.35 -28.56 11.37
C PRO A 51 9.66 -27.85 12.55
N ILE A 52 10.46 -27.42 13.52
CA ILE A 52 9.98 -26.83 14.77
C ILE A 52 9.04 -25.66 14.46
N THR A 53 7.79 -25.80 14.90
CA THR A 53 6.75 -24.78 14.78
C THR A 53 6.33 -24.35 16.18
N GLY A 54 6.52 -23.06 16.47
CA GLY A 54 5.86 -22.38 17.58
C GLY A 54 4.39 -22.14 17.25
N VAL A 55 3.62 -21.86 18.29
CA VAL A 55 2.21 -21.47 18.17
C VAL A 55 2.10 -20.03 18.65
N VAL A 56 1.63 -19.14 17.77
CA VAL A 56 1.14 -17.84 18.20
C VAL A 56 -0.16 -18.09 18.96
N LYS A 57 -0.13 -17.94 20.28
CA LYS A 57 -1.30 -18.12 21.14
C LYS A 57 -2.13 -16.84 21.17
N ASN A 58 -3.40 -16.97 20.79
CA ASN A 58 -4.49 -16.05 21.11
C ASN A 58 -5.59 -16.89 21.80
N ASP A 59 -6.39 -16.26 22.65
CA ASP A 59 -7.59 -16.83 23.27
C ASP A 59 -8.60 -17.43 22.25
N ILE A 60 -8.51 -17.06 20.97
CA ILE A 60 -9.48 -17.47 19.93
C ILE A 60 -8.86 -18.17 18.71
N PHE A 61 -7.59 -17.88 18.35
CA PHE A 61 -6.96 -18.43 17.14
C PHE A 61 -5.50 -18.84 17.37
N GLN A 62 -5.18 -20.09 17.10
CA GLN A 62 -3.80 -20.58 17.11
C GLN A 62 -3.24 -20.61 15.69
N LYS A 63 -2.17 -19.85 15.45
CA LYS A 63 -1.42 -19.92 14.19
C LYS A 63 -0.07 -20.56 14.41
N HIS A 64 0.20 -21.63 13.67
CA HIS A 64 1.53 -22.24 13.62
C HIS A 64 2.49 -21.37 12.82
N THR A 65 3.69 -21.17 13.34
CA THR A 65 4.77 -20.42 12.71
C THR A 65 6.11 -21.01 13.13
N ARG A 66 7.17 -20.87 12.33
CA ARG A 66 8.53 -21.28 12.73
C ARG A 66 9.27 -20.22 13.56
N TYR A 67 8.66 -19.06 13.76
CA TYR A 67 9.26 -17.97 14.53
C TYR A 67 8.76 -17.97 15.97
N ASP A 68 9.57 -17.43 16.86
CA ASP A 68 9.18 -17.14 18.24
C ASP A 68 8.47 -15.78 18.26
N ILE A 69 7.16 -15.81 18.50
CA ILE A 69 6.29 -14.64 18.40
C ILE A 69 5.55 -14.42 19.71
N VAL A 70 5.70 -13.21 20.26
CA VAL A 70 4.87 -12.70 21.35
C VAL A 70 3.78 -11.81 20.75
N GLN A 71 2.51 -12.18 20.93
CA GLN A 71 1.38 -11.31 20.63
C GLN A 71 1.12 -10.40 21.82
N HIS A 72 1.14 -9.10 21.60
CA HIS A 72 1.04 -8.08 22.64
C HIS A 72 -0.34 -7.45 22.75
N GLU A 73 -1.03 -7.29 21.62
CA GLU A 73 -2.36 -6.69 21.53
C GLU A 73 -3.13 -7.39 20.40
N TYR A 74 -4.45 -7.49 20.53
CA TYR A 74 -5.33 -8.11 19.54
C TYR A 74 -6.72 -7.48 19.58
N ALA A 75 -7.31 -7.24 18.40
CA ALA A 75 -8.71 -6.83 18.25
C ALA A 75 -9.30 -7.44 16.98
N GLY A 76 -10.59 -7.80 17.04
CA GLY A 76 -11.33 -8.38 15.92
C GLY A 76 -11.71 -9.84 16.15
N GLY A 77 -12.04 -10.54 15.06
CA GLY A 77 -12.55 -11.91 15.08
C GLY A 77 -12.21 -12.70 13.82
N SER A 78 -12.97 -13.76 13.55
CA SER A 78 -12.71 -14.69 12.44
C SER A 78 -12.67 -14.04 11.06
N ASN A 79 -13.39 -12.93 10.88
CA ASN A 79 -13.62 -12.29 9.59
C ASN A 79 -12.81 -11.00 9.38
N SER A 80 -12.04 -10.56 10.37
CA SER A 80 -11.04 -9.49 10.25
C SER A 80 -10.45 -9.25 11.63
N TYR A 81 -9.16 -8.98 11.68
CA TYR A 81 -8.50 -8.68 12.95
C TYR A 81 -7.25 -7.84 12.74
N ILE A 82 -6.79 -7.22 13.81
CA ILE A 82 -5.53 -6.49 13.87
C ILE A 82 -4.79 -6.85 15.15
N GLU A 83 -3.49 -7.08 15.04
CA GLU A 83 -2.65 -7.56 16.14
C GLU A 83 -1.29 -6.85 16.16
N VAL A 84 -0.69 -6.79 17.34
CA VAL A 84 0.68 -6.34 17.54
C VAL A 84 1.54 -7.54 17.91
N LEU A 85 2.55 -7.81 17.10
CA LEU A 85 3.45 -8.95 17.27
C LEU A 85 4.88 -8.48 17.48
N GLU A 86 5.58 -9.19 18.34
CA GLU A 86 7.02 -9.12 18.52
C GLU A 86 7.62 -10.49 18.15
N ILE A 87 8.26 -10.55 17.00
CA ILE A 87 9.03 -11.69 16.52
C ILE A 87 10.44 -11.59 17.08
N LYS A 88 10.81 -12.52 17.96
CA LYS A 88 12.11 -12.51 18.67
C LYS A 88 13.29 -12.92 17.79
N ASN A 89 13.04 -13.73 16.77
CA ASN A 89 14.03 -14.26 15.83
C ASN A 89 13.70 -13.92 14.37
N PRO A 90 13.57 -12.63 13.99
CA PRO A 90 13.30 -12.26 12.62
C PRO A 90 14.49 -12.65 11.72
N PRO A 91 14.26 -13.06 10.47
CA PRO A 91 15.33 -13.24 9.50
C PRO A 91 16.11 -11.94 9.26
N ASP A 92 17.36 -12.08 8.83
CA ASP A 92 18.24 -10.94 8.52
C ASP A 92 17.54 -9.93 7.60
N GLY A 93 17.66 -8.65 7.96
CA GLY A 93 17.07 -7.54 7.20
C GLY A 93 15.57 -7.32 7.43
N ARG A 94 14.93 -8.01 8.38
CA ARG A 94 13.52 -7.80 8.73
C ARG A 94 13.34 -7.28 10.15
N CYS A 95 12.29 -6.47 10.33
CA CYS A 95 11.93 -6.00 11.66
C CYS A 95 11.10 -7.04 12.41
N GLY A 96 11.45 -7.27 13.68
CA GLY A 96 10.68 -8.15 14.56
C GLY A 96 9.41 -7.50 15.13
N THR A 97 9.24 -6.18 15.04
CA THR A 97 8.07 -5.51 15.59
C THR A 97 7.08 -5.16 14.49
N VAL A 98 5.90 -5.80 14.51
CA VAL A 98 4.88 -5.61 13.48
C VAL A 98 3.49 -5.35 14.05
N VAL A 99 2.75 -4.48 13.37
CA VAL A 99 1.29 -4.40 13.47
C VAL A 99 0.72 -5.06 12.23
N TYR A 100 -0.01 -6.16 12.38
CA TYR A 100 -0.58 -6.90 11.26
C TYR A 100 -2.10 -6.77 11.25
N GLN A 101 -2.65 -6.44 10.10
CA GLN A 101 -4.08 -6.37 9.87
C GLN A 101 -4.48 -7.41 8.84
N TYR A 102 -5.38 -8.29 9.23
CA TYR A 102 -6.03 -9.25 8.36
C TYR A 102 -7.44 -8.80 8.01
N VAL A 103 -7.71 -8.70 6.71
CA VAL A 103 -9.05 -8.50 6.17
C VAL A 103 -9.25 -9.52 5.05
N PRO A 104 -10.17 -10.50 5.20
CA PRO A 104 -10.47 -11.47 4.16
C PRO A 104 -10.84 -10.77 2.85
N HIS A 105 -10.28 -11.27 1.74
CA HIS A 105 -10.59 -10.78 0.39
C HIS A 105 -10.26 -9.29 0.12
N ASP A 106 -9.53 -8.62 1.02
CA ASP A 106 -9.17 -7.21 0.92
C ASP A 106 -7.67 -6.99 1.22
N LYS A 107 -7.25 -5.73 1.34
CA LYS A 107 -5.88 -5.25 1.58
C LYS A 107 -5.35 -5.61 2.99
N THR A 108 -5.22 -6.91 3.25
CA THR A 108 -4.40 -7.41 4.36
C THR A 108 -3.01 -6.83 4.24
N CYS A 109 -2.47 -6.28 5.33
CA CYS A 109 -1.17 -5.61 5.33
C CYS A 109 -0.49 -5.72 6.70
N PHE A 110 0.82 -5.48 6.75
CA PHE A 110 1.51 -5.21 8.01
C PHE A 110 2.33 -3.93 7.97
N PHE A 111 2.58 -3.39 9.14
CA PHE A 111 3.37 -2.20 9.39
C PHE A 111 4.53 -2.58 10.31
N GLU A 112 5.75 -2.19 9.94
CA GLU A 112 6.94 -2.42 10.76
C GLU A 112 7.24 -1.17 11.59
N PHE A 113 7.66 -1.39 12.84
CA PHE A 113 8.02 -0.34 13.79
C PHE A 113 9.39 -0.58 14.41
N ASP A 114 10.07 0.48 14.83
CA ASP A 114 11.36 0.38 15.52
C ASP A 114 11.28 -0.28 16.92
N THR A 115 10.14 -0.14 17.60
CA THR A 115 9.94 -0.54 19.00
C THR A 115 8.50 -0.99 19.25
N ILE A 116 8.33 -1.90 20.20
CA ILE A 116 7.01 -2.48 20.54
C ILE A 116 6.07 -1.42 21.14
N GLU A 117 6.59 -0.45 21.88
CA GLU A 117 5.83 0.65 22.46
C GLU A 117 5.22 1.54 21.37
N ASN A 118 5.98 1.84 20.31
CA ASN A 118 5.49 2.62 19.17
C ASN A 118 4.43 1.83 18.39
N ALA A 119 4.63 0.53 18.18
CA ALA A 119 3.64 -0.34 17.54
C ALA A 119 2.33 -0.41 18.34
N LYS A 120 2.40 -0.60 19.66
CA LYS A 120 1.23 -0.57 20.56
C LYS A 120 0.48 0.75 20.49
N LYS A 121 1.21 1.88 20.48
CA LYS A 121 0.60 3.20 20.36
C LYS A 121 -0.13 3.37 19.03
N ALA A 122 0.49 2.94 17.92
CA ALA A 122 -0.12 2.96 16.60
C ALA A 122 -1.39 2.11 16.53
N TRP A 123 -1.33 0.89 17.08
CA TRP A 123 -2.46 -0.02 17.14
C TRP A 123 -3.62 0.53 17.95
N ARG A 124 -3.37 1.06 19.16
CA ARG A 124 -4.43 1.63 20.02
C ARG A 124 -5.13 2.79 19.34
N HIS A 125 -4.37 3.63 18.66
CA HIS A 125 -4.96 4.72 17.89
C HIS A 125 -5.83 4.17 16.76
N TYR A 126 -5.31 3.23 15.96
CA TYR A 126 -6.06 2.64 14.86
C TYR A 126 -7.36 1.99 15.32
N VAL A 127 -7.35 1.20 16.39
CA VAL A 127 -8.56 0.55 16.91
C VAL A 127 -9.60 1.59 17.36
N SER A 128 -9.17 2.78 17.79
CA SER A 128 -10.09 3.87 18.18
C SER A 128 -10.64 4.68 17.01
N SER A 129 -9.91 4.83 15.91
CA SER A 129 -10.24 5.78 14.83
C SER A 129 -10.46 5.14 13.46
N TYR A 130 -10.04 3.89 13.27
CA TYR A 130 -9.97 3.18 11.99
C TYR A 130 -9.18 3.92 10.90
N ASP A 131 -8.30 4.85 11.28
CA ASP A 131 -7.51 5.66 10.35
C ASP A 131 -6.13 5.04 10.05
N HIS A 132 -6.00 4.47 8.86
CA HIS A 132 -4.73 3.92 8.36
C HIS A 132 -3.66 4.97 8.10
N GLU A 133 -4.03 6.19 7.71
CA GLU A 133 -3.04 7.24 7.47
C GLU A 133 -2.34 7.65 8.77
N HIS A 134 -3.03 7.52 9.89
CA HIS A 134 -2.46 7.86 11.19
C HIS A 134 -1.36 6.89 11.61
N ILE A 135 -1.48 5.59 11.26
CA ILE A 135 -0.44 4.60 11.50
C ILE A 135 0.87 5.02 10.80
N LEU A 136 0.77 5.47 9.54
CA LEU A 136 1.93 5.88 8.73
C LEU A 136 2.65 7.11 9.28
N LYS A 137 1.95 7.93 10.09
CA LYS A 137 2.47 9.15 10.72
C LYS A 137 2.97 8.92 12.14
N GLN A 138 2.89 7.69 12.67
CA GLN A 138 3.37 7.39 14.02
C GLN A 138 4.89 7.40 14.10
N LYS A 139 5.39 7.82 15.28
CA LYS A 139 6.80 7.72 15.62
C LYS A 139 7.25 6.26 15.50
N GLY A 140 8.43 6.06 14.91
CA GLY A 140 9.04 4.74 14.80
C GLY A 140 8.46 3.88 13.67
N PHE A 141 7.52 4.39 12.88
CA PHE A 141 7.09 3.71 11.65
C PHE A 141 8.26 3.55 10.68
N LEU A 142 8.46 2.32 10.19
CA LEU A 142 9.54 1.99 9.25
C LEU A 142 9.01 1.84 7.83
N ARG A 143 8.05 0.91 7.63
CA ARG A 143 7.43 0.65 6.32
C ARG A 143 6.08 -0.04 6.46
N LYS A 144 5.28 0.05 5.40
CA LYS A 144 4.04 -0.71 5.19
C LYS A 144 4.27 -1.75 4.10
N VAL A 145 3.77 -2.96 4.30
CA VAL A 145 3.78 -4.03 3.31
C VAL A 145 2.35 -4.50 3.04
N GLU A 146 1.90 -4.33 1.80
CA GLU A 146 0.61 -4.83 1.32
C GLU A 146 0.71 -6.32 1.03
N CYS A 147 -0.01 -7.14 1.76
CA CYS A 147 0.02 -8.59 1.61
C CYS A 147 -1.09 -9.11 0.70
N GLY A 148 -2.25 -8.43 0.68
CA GLY A 148 -3.43 -8.90 -0.04
C GLY A 148 -3.78 -10.33 0.36
N ILE A 149 -3.71 -11.26 -0.58
CA ILE A 149 -4.01 -12.69 -0.30
C ILE A 149 -2.77 -13.53 0.06
N LEU A 150 -1.58 -12.94 0.03
CA LEU A 150 -0.34 -13.63 0.37
C LEU A 150 -0.16 -13.76 1.89
N THR A 151 0.44 -14.87 2.32
CA THR A 151 0.75 -15.08 3.73
C THR A 151 2.02 -14.29 4.10
N PRO A 152 1.99 -13.42 5.12
CA PRO A 152 3.17 -12.70 5.58
C PRO A 152 4.28 -13.64 6.06
N TRP A 153 5.53 -13.22 5.90
CA TRP A 153 6.68 -14.05 6.22
C TRP A 153 6.70 -14.58 7.66
N PHE A 154 6.21 -13.81 8.64
CA PHE A 154 6.20 -14.20 10.05
C PHE A 154 5.17 -15.29 10.37
N TYR A 155 4.36 -15.69 9.39
CA TYR A 155 3.49 -16.85 9.44
C TYR A 155 4.01 -18.06 8.64
N ALA A 156 5.27 -18.04 8.20
CA ALA A 156 5.89 -19.20 7.56
C ALA A 156 5.93 -20.39 8.51
N LYS A 157 5.56 -21.57 8.00
CA LYS A 157 5.60 -22.83 8.73
C LYS A 157 6.77 -23.66 8.26
N GLY A 158 7.49 -24.23 9.21
CA GLY A 158 8.54 -25.17 8.93
C GLY A 158 9.58 -24.69 7.91
N ASN A 159 9.77 -25.46 6.85
CA ASN A 159 10.74 -25.15 5.78
C ASN A 159 10.14 -24.35 4.62
N GLN A 160 8.95 -23.76 4.78
CA GLN A 160 8.36 -22.94 3.72
C GLN A 160 9.31 -21.82 3.30
N LEU A 161 9.52 -21.74 1.98
CA LEU A 161 10.41 -20.75 1.39
C LEU A 161 9.83 -19.35 1.57
N LEU A 162 10.71 -18.37 1.72
CA LEU A 162 10.32 -16.97 1.77
C LEU A 162 10.70 -16.30 0.47
N GLN A 163 9.80 -15.46 -0.04
CA GLN A 163 10.07 -14.61 -1.19
C GLN A 163 9.71 -13.16 -0.83
N GLY A 164 10.73 -12.32 -0.63
CA GLY A 164 10.52 -10.95 -0.15
C GLY A 164 9.87 -10.95 1.23
N ASP A 165 8.68 -10.39 1.37
CA ASP A 165 7.95 -10.30 2.63
C ASP A 165 6.90 -11.40 2.84
N TYR A 166 6.89 -12.40 1.97
CA TYR A 166 5.82 -13.41 1.90
C TYR A 166 6.33 -14.84 2.00
N VAL A 167 5.44 -15.73 2.42
CA VAL A 167 5.61 -17.18 2.31
C VAL A 167 5.33 -17.60 0.87
N PHE A 168 6.25 -18.36 0.28
CA PHE A 168 6.03 -18.97 -1.03
C PHE A 168 4.91 -20.00 -0.91
N LEU A 169 3.88 -19.87 -1.73
CA LEU A 169 2.67 -20.68 -1.59
C LEU A 169 2.89 -22.05 -2.26
N ASP A 170 2.82 -23.13 -1.49
CA ASP A 170 3.06 -24.52 -1.95
C ASP A 170 2.14 -24.99 -3.11
N LEU A 171 1.05 -24.27 -3.37
CA LEU A 171 0.08 -24.57 -4.44
C LEU A 171 0.18 -23.62 -5.64
N ILE A 172 1.13 -22.69 -5.63
CA ILE A 172 1.38 -21.83 -6.78
C ILE A 172 2.32 -22.56 -7.74
N GLN A 173 1.89 -22.66 -8.98
CA GLN A 173 2.60 -23.34 -10.06
C GLN A 173 3.12 -22.31 -11.05
N ASP A 174 4.23 -22.66 -11.69
CA ASP A 174 4.67 -21.96 -12.88
C ASP A 174 3.69 -22.28 -14.02
N ASP A 175 3.27 -21.25 -14.75
CA ASP A 175 2.30 -21.37 -15.83
C ASP A 175 2.99 -20.99 -17.15
N PRO A 176 2.72 -21.67 -18.27
CA PRO A 176 3.36 -21.37 -19.55
C PRO A 176 3.14 -19.93 -20.01
N GLU A 177 2.03 -19.30 -19.62
CA GLU A 177 1.73 -17.91 -19.93
C GLU A 177 2.12 -16.94 -18.82
N PHE A 178 2.01 -17.35 -17.55
CA PHE A 178 2.29 -16.52 -16.37
C PHE A 178 3.48 -17.08 -15.57
N ARG A 179 4.68 -16.80 -16.06
CA ARG A 179 5.91 -17.38 -15.53
C ARG A 179 6.34 -16.68 -14.24
N PHE A 180 6.78 -17.46 -13.25
CA PHE A 180 7.29 -16.90 -12.00
C PHE A 180 8.43 -15.90 -12.25
N GLY A 181 8.37 -14.74 -11.60
CA GLY A 181 9.40 -13.69 -11.72
C GLY A 181 9.31 -12.84 -12.98
N ALA A 182 8.57 -13.25 -14.00
CA ALA A 182 8.34 -12.44 -15.20
C ALA A 182 7.49 -11.21 -14.87
N LYS A 183 7.72 -10.12 -15.61
CA LYS A 183 7.02 -8.84 -15.44
C LYS A 183 5.86 -8.74 -16.43
N TYR A 184 4.73 -8.22 -15.96
CA TYR A 184 3.52 -8.05 -16.74
C TYR A 184 2.98 -6.63 -16.56
N ILE A 185 2.38 -6.10 -17.61
CA ILE A 185 1.53 -4.91 -17.54
C ILE A 185 0.15 -5.39 -17.10
N VAL A 186 -0.28 -4.91 -15.93
CA VAL A 186 -1.56 -5.25 -15.31
C VAL A 186 -2.43 -3.99 -15.31
N TRP A 187 -3.64 -4.12 -15.83
CA TRP A 187 -4.63 -3.05 -15.85
C TRP A 187 -5.52 -3.15 -14.62
N ASP A 188 -5.46 -2.15 -13.75
CA ASP A 188 -6.41 -2.02 -12.65
C ASP A 188 -7.74 -1.48 -13.18
N PHE A 189 -8.84 -2.16 -12.87
CA PHE A 189 -10.19 -1.74 -13.26
C PHE A 189 -10.63 -0.44 -12.61
N LEU A 190 -10.18 -0.21 -11.38
CA LEU A 190 -10.57 0.94 -10.58
C LEU A 190 -9.77 2.17 -10.99
N GLU A 191 -8.45 2.01 -11.10
CA GLU A 191 -7.56 3.15 -11.36
C GLU A 191 -7.39 3.44 -12.86
N LYS A 192 -7.69 2.49 -13.74
CA LYS A 192 -7.46 2.56 -15.20
C LYS A 192 -6.03 2.92 -15.60
N ILE A 193 -5.08 2.80 -14.67
CA ILE A 193 -3.67 3.07 -14.89
C ILE A 193 -2.97 1.71 -15.00
N PRO A 194 -2.23 1.44 -16.09
CA PRO A 194 -1.44 0.24 -16.21
C PRO A 194 -0.27 0.28 -15.22
N THR A 195 -0.04 -0.82 -14.52
CA THR A 195 1.08 -0.99 -13.60
C THR A 195 1.93 -2.18 -14.00
N VAL A 196 3.24 -2.07 -13.82
CA VAL A 196 4.16 -3.20 -14.03
C VAL A 196 4.20 -4.03 -12.75
N LYS A 197 3.80 -5.29 -12.84
CA LYS A 197 3.81 -6.24 -11.72
C LYS A 197 4.65 -7.46 -12.04
N ARG A 198 5.36 -7.97 -11.04
CA ARG A 198 6.07 -9.25 -11.12
C ARG A 198 5.12 -10.39 -10.74
N CYS A 199 5.05 -11.42 -11.58
CA CYS A 199 4.27 -12.62 -11.35
C CYS A 199 4.91 -13.45 -10.22
N MET A 200 4.07 -13.84 -9.26
CA MET A 200 4.44 -14.75 -8.16
C MET A 200 3.99 -16.19 -8.43
N GLY A 201 3.29 -16.41 -9.56
CA GLY A 201 2.82 -17.69 -10.09
C GLY A 201 1.30 -17.80 -10.10
N VAL A 202 0.80 -19.00 -10.45
CA VAL A 202 -0.62 -19.25 -10.74
C VAL A 202 -1.21 -20.34 -9.85
N ARG A 203 -2.48 -20.18 -9.48
CA ARG A 203 -3.32 -21.28 -9.03
C ARG A 203 -4.40 -21.57 -10.05
N THR A 204 -4.56 -22.84 -10.37
CA THR A 204 -5.63 -23.34 -11.24
C THR A 204 -6.47 -24.33 -10.46
N PHE A 205 -7.79 -24.15 -10.48
CA PHE A 205 -8.71 -25.09 -9.86
C PHE A 205 -9.97 -25.24 -10.69
N LEU A 206 -10.61 -26.40 -10.55
CA LEU A 206 -11.86 -26.72 -11.24
C LEU A 206 -13.02 -26.37 -10.31
N GLU A 207 -13.75 -25.31 -10.62
CA GLU A 207 -14.92 -24.88 -9.87
C GLU A 207 -16.20 -25.31 -10.60
N LYS A 208 -17.20 -25.82 -9.88
CA LYS A 208 -18.51 -26.06 -10.47
C LYS A 208 -19.18 -24.71 -10.68
N SER A 209 -19.38 -24.33 -11.94
CA SER A 209 -20.08 -23.09 -12.26
C SER A 209 -21.56 -23.21 -11.88
N CYS A 210 -22.04 -22.23 -11.13
CA CYS A 210 -23.43 -22.11 -10.71
C CYS A 210 -24.37 -21.80 -11.90
N CYS A 211 -23.82 -21.27 -13.01
CA CYS A 211 -24.60 -20.84 -14.17
C CYS A 211 -24.59 -21.85 -15.34
N SER A 212 -23.66 -22.79 -15.38
CA SER A 212 -23.52 -23.74 -16.52
C SER A 212 -23.93 -25.18 -16.18
N GLY A 213 -24.91 -25.36 -15.29
CA GLY A 213 -25.53 -26.66 -15.01
C GLY A 213 -24.59 -27.66 -14.33
N GLY A 214 -23.66 -27.17 -13.51
CA GLY A 214 -22.69 -28.02 -12.79
C GLY A 214 -21.49 -28.46 -13.63
N ARG A 215 -21.28 -27.88 -14.83
CA ARG A 215 -20.00 -28.01 -15.55
C ARG A 215 -18.87 -27.42 -14.71
N LYS A 216 -17.76 -28.15 -14.67
CA LYS A 216 -16.53 -27.68 -14.03
C LYS A 216 -15.85 -26.69 -14.99
N GLU A 217 -15.70 -25.45 -14.56
CA GLU A 217 -14.95 -24.44 -15.27
C GLU A 217 -13.57 -24.30 -14.63
N GLU A 218 -12.55 -24.13 -15.47
CA GLU A 218 -11.19 -23.89 -15.03
C GLU A 218 -11.07 -22.43 -14.58
N ARG A 219 -10.91 -22.24 -13.27
CA ARG A 219 -10.62 -20.94 -12.67
C ARG A 219 -9.13 -20.81 -12.49
N LYS A 220 -8.56 -19.72 -13.02
CA LYS A 220 -7.13 -19.41 -12.98
C LYS A 220 -6.92 -18.09 -12.26
N ILE A 221 -6.11 -18.10 -11.21
CA ILE A 221 -5.74 -16.91 -10.43
C ILE A 221 -4.23 -16.70 -10.53
N VAL A 222 -3.82 -15.56 -11.04
CA VAL A 222 -2.41 -15.13 -11.16
C VAL A 222 -2.11 -14.17 -10.01
N TYR A 223 -1.07 -14.46 -9.25
CA TYR A 223 -0.68 -13.70 -8.06
C TYR A 223 0.46 -12.73 -8.39
N TRP A 224 0.39 -11.52 -7.85
CA TRP A 224 1.38 -10.47 -8.08
C TRP A 224 2.21 -10.20 -6.83
N HIS A 225 3.43 -9.68 -7.02
CA HIS A 225 4.37 -9.39 -5.93
C HIS A 225 3.90 -8.35 -4.90
N ASP A 226 2.86 -7.58 -5.23
CA ASP A 226 2.24 -6.58 -4.35
C ASP A 226 1.02 -7.15 -3.60
N GLY A 227 0.83 -8.47 -3.63
CA GLY A 227 -0.27 -9.16 -2.95
C GLY A 227 -1.61 -9.14 -3.70
N THR A 228 -1.70 -8.37 -4.79
CA THR A 228 -2.90 -8.37 -5.65
C THR A 228 -2.94 -9.60 -6.54
N TYR A 229 -4.08 -9.83 -7.20
CA TYR A 229 -4.24 -10.94 -8.12
C TYR A 229 -5.06 -10.54 -9.35
N TRP A 230 -4.89 -11.31 -10.42
CA TRP A 230 -5.78 -11.30 -11.58
C TRP A 230 -6.46 -12.65 -11.70
N GLU A 231 -7.74 -12.65 -12.04
CA GLU A 231 -8.53 -13.86 -12.23
C GLU A 231 -8.97 -13.97 -13.69
N LYS A 232 -8.85 -15.17 -14.28
CA LYS A 232 -9.31 -15.46 -15.65
C LYS A 232 -10.82 -15.24 -15.74
N GLY A 233 -11.22 -14.32 -16.63
CA GLY A 233 -12.60 -13.85 -16.75
C GLY A 233 -12.86 -12.53 -15.99
N GLY A 234 -11.97 -12.16 -15.07
CA GLY A 234 -11.93 -10.87 -14.41
C GLY A 234 -11.17 -9.84 -15.24
N GLY A 235 -11.88 -9.20 -16.17
CA GLY A 235 -11.36 -7.98 -16.78
C GLY A 235 -10.24 -8.15 -17.83
N TYR A 236 -9.40 -7.12 -18.02
CA TYR A 236 -8.32 -7.09 -19.01
C TYR A 236 -7.20 -8.04 -18.63
N LYS A 237 -6.88 -8.93 -19.56
CA LYS A 237 -5.82 -9.92 -19.40
C LYS A 237 -4.46 -9.22 -19.23
N PRO A 238 -3.65 -9.58 -18.22
CA PRO A 238 -2.30 -9.07 -18.09
C PRO A 238 -1.44 -9.44 -19.30
N ARG A 239 -0.63 -8.51 -19.74
CA ARG A 239 0.27 -8.68 -20.91
C ARG A 239 1.70 -8.83 -20.42
N LEU A 240 2.43 -9.81 -20.93
CA LEU A 240 3.87 -9.94 -20.66
C LEU A 240 4.59 -8.65 -21.08
N LEU A 241 5.43 -8.12 -20.20
CA LEU A 241 6.30 -7.00 -20.51
C LEU A 241 7.43 -7.52 -21.40
N GLN A 242 7.39 -7.14 -22.68
CA GLN A 242 8.40 -7.55 -23.66
C GLN A 242 9.70 -6.76 -23.43
N GLU A 243 10.83 -7.24 -23.98
CA GLU A 243 12.12 -6.52 -23.86
C GLU A 243 12.05 -5.10 -24.44
N GLU A 244 11.31 -4.94 -25.53
CA GLU A 244 10.98 -3.66 -26.17
C GLU A 244 10.17 -2.70 -25.28
N ASP A 245 9.57 -3.20 -24.18
CA ASP A 245 8.83 -2.39 -23.21
C ASP A 245 9.66 -2.10 -21.93
N LEU A 246 10.91 -2.56 -21.82
CA LEU A 246 11.73 -2.35 -20.61
C LEU A 246 11.99 -0.88 -20.31
N TRP A 247 12.02 -0.03 -21.35
CA TRP A 247 12.14 1.43 -21.20
C TRP A 247 10.99 2.02 -20.38
N ILE A 248 9.81 1.39 -20.36
CA ILE A 248 8.66 1.86 -19.57
C ILE A 248 8.99 1.79 -18.07
N GLN A 249 9.64 0.71 -17.63
CA GLN A 249 10.04 0.59 -16.24
C GLN A 249 11.10 1.64 -15.88
N GLU A 250 12.10 1.82 -16.75
CA GLU A 250 13.14 2.84 -16.56
C GLU A 250 12.53 4.25 -16.50
N ALA A 251 11.59 4.55 -17.40
CA ALA A 251 10.88 5.82 -17.41
C ALA A 251 10.05 6.04 -16.14
N ILE A 252 9.36 5.01 -15.63
CA ILE A 252 8.61 5.09 -14.37
C ILE A 252 9.53 5.36 -13.19
N ASP A 253 10.67 4.68 -13.11
CA ASP A 253 11.61 4.85 -12.01
C ASP A 253 12.25 6.25 -12.05
N LYS A 254 12.67 6.72 -13.23
CA LYS A 254 13.15 8.09 -13.44
C LYS A 254 12.09 9.16 -13.16
N PHE A 255 10.83 8.89 -13.48
CA PHE A 255 9.72 9.79 -13.17
C PHE A 255 9.47 9.86 -11.66
N ARG A 256 9.58 8.76 -10.93
CA ARG A 256 9.50 8.76 -9.45
C ARG A 256 10.64 9.54 -8.80
N GLU A 257 11.86 9.45 -9.35
CA GLU A 257 13.00 10.29 -8.91
C GLU A 257 12.70 11.78 -9.12
N LEU A 258 12.13 12.13 -10.27
CA LEU A 258 11.75 13.51 -10.61
C LEU A 258 10.64 14.04 -9.68
N LEU A 259 9.60 13.24 -9.40
CA LEU A 259 8.53 13.61 -8.45
C LEU A 259 9.04 13.72 -7.00
N ALA A 260 10.03 12.91 -6.62
CA ALA A 260 10.69 13.01 -5.32
C ALA A 260 11.64 14.22 -5.23
N GLY A 261 11.81 15.00 -6.30
CA GLY A 261 12.70 16.16 -6.36
C GLY A 261 14.18 15.79 -6.38
N LYS A 262 14.53 14.52 -6.68
CA LYS A 262 15.93 14.09 -6.81
C LYS A 262 16.55 14.57 -8.12
N THR A 263 15.73 14.73 -9.16
CA THR A 263 16.14 15.22 -10.48
C THR A 263 15.12 16.24 -10.99
N THR A 264 15.55 17.17 -11.85
CA THR A 264 14.66 18.13 -12.54
C THR A 264 14.34 17.71 -13.97
N GLU A 265 15.11 16.76 -14.49
CA GLU A 265 14.96 16.19 -15.82
C GLU A 265 15.44 14.73 -15.83
N PHE A 266 14.94 13.96 -16.80
CA PHE A 266 15.45 12.63 -17.10
C PHE A 266 15.34 12.34 -18.60
N ALA A 267 16.17 11.42 -19.07
CA ALA A 267 16.08 10.83 -20.40
C ALA A 267 16.16 9.31 -20.28
N VAL A 268 15.38 8.60 -21.09
CA VAL A 268 15.45 7.15 -21.28
C VAL A 268 15.72 6.90 -22.75
N ASP A 269 16.78 6.16 -23.02
CA ASP A 269 17.19 5.82 -24.38
C ASP A 269 16.42 4.57 -24.84
N PHE A 270 15.81 4.64 -26.03
CA PHE A 270 15.15 3.52 -26.66
C PHE A 270 16.14 2.71 -27.49
N LEU A 271 15.78 1.45 -27.76
CA LEU A 271 16.61 0.53 -28.54
C LEU A 271 16.82 1.00 -29.99
N ASP A 272 15.91 1.82 -30.51
CA ASP A 272 16.01 2.44 -31.83
C ASP A 272 16.89 3.71 -31.86
N GLY A 273 17.48 4.08 -30.71
CA GLY A 273 18.33 5.26 -30.53
C GLY A 273 17.56 6.57 -30.30
N SER A 274 16.22 6.54 -30.32
CA SER A 274 15.42 7.68 -29.91
C SER A 274 15.36 7.80 -28.37
N LYS A 275 14.88 8.94 -27.85
CA LYS A 275 14.89 9.23 -26.41
C LYS A 275 13.54 9.69 -25.90
N PHE A 276 13.14 9.19 -24.74
CA PHE A 276 12.03 9.73 -23.97
C PHE A 276 12.56 10.69 -22.90
N ILE A 277 12.21 11.97 -23.00
CA ILE A 277 12.74 13.02 -22.13
C ILE A 277 11.60 13.61 -21.29
N GLY A 278 11.77 13.63 -19.98
CA GLY A 278 10.85 14.28 -19.05
C GLY A 278 11.54 15.43 -18.31
N THR A 279 10.91 16.60 -18.29
CA THR A 279 11.40 17.78 -17.54
C THR A 279 10.32 18.29 -16.60
N TRP A 280 10.67 18.52 -15.34
CA TRP A 280 9.78 19.18 -14.38
C TRP A 280 9.73 20.67 -14.67
N LYS A 281 8.58 21.17 -15.10
CA LYS A 281 8.33 22.61 -15.20
C LYS A 281 7.46 23.04 -14.01
N PRO A 282 8.00 23.80 -13.04
CA PRO A 282 7.18 24.39 -12.00
C PRO A 282 6.06 25.20 -12.65
N LYS A 283 4.83 25.02 -12.18
CA LYS A 283 3.71 25.85 -12.62
C LYS A 283 4.03 27.29 -12.23
N ASP A 284 4.14 28.19 -13.22
CA ASP A 284 4.29 29.62 -12.94
C ASP A 284 3.20 30.03 -11.95
N LYS A 285 3.62 30.44 -10.75
CA LYS A 285 2.69 31.00 -9.77
C LYS A 285 2.09 32.22 -10.44
N LYS A 286 0.79 32.14 -10.81
CA LYS A 286 0.03 33.32 -11.25
C LYS A 286 0.32 34.43 -10.24
N SER A 287 0.96 35.50 -10.71
CA SER A 287 1.21 36.68 -9.89
C SER A 287 -0.11 37.10 -9.23
N LYS A 288 -0.07 37.32 -7.92
CA LYS A 288 -1.22 37.81 -7.16
C LYS A 288 -1.73 39.16 -7.70
N HIS A 289 -0.85 39.91 -8.38
CA HIS A 289 -1.13 41.23 -8.91
C HIS A 289 -0.99 41.24 -10.44
N ALA A 290 -2.03 41.69 -11.14
CA ALA A 290 -1.99 41.83 -12.60
C ALA A 290 -1.12 43.02 -13.00
N GLU A 291 -0.45 42.93 -14.15
CA GLU A 291 0.28 44.06 -14.74
C GLU A 291 -0.58 45.33 -14.86
N GLY A 292 0.00 46.49 -14.57
CA GLY A 292 -0.65 47.78 -14.72
C GLY A 292 -0.09 48.87 -13.80
N VAL A 293 -0.76 50.02 -13.77
CA VAL A 293 -0.38 51.16 -12.93
C VAL A 293 -1.03 51.04 -11.56
N TYR A 294 -0.24 51.22 -10.51
CA TYR A 294 -0.67 51.17 -9.12
C TYR A 294 -0.33 52.48 -8.42
N ASN A 295 -1.16 52.85 -7.46
CA ASN A 295 -0.84 53.88 -6.48
C ASN A 295 -0.65 53.19 -5.11
N ALA A 296 0.48 53.44 -4.47
CA ALA A 296 0.78 52.92 -3.15
C ALA A 296 1.11 54.03 -2.16
N LYS A 297 0.54 53.93 -0.95
CA LYS A 297 0.95 54.73 0.20
C LYS A 297 1.98 53.95 1.01
N VAL A 298 3.23 54.39 0.97
CA VAL A 298 4.36 53.76 1.64
C VAL A 298 4.82 54.59 2.84
N ILE A 299 5.13 53.92 3.94
CA ILE A 299 5.76 54.50 5.12
C ILE A 299 7.23 54.13 5.06
N LEU A 300 8.10 55.14 5.01
CA LEU A 300 9.55 54.94 5.03
C LEU A 300 10.05 54.87 6.48
N LYS A 301 11.18 54.21 6.66
CA LYS A 301 11.89 54.14 7.94
C LYS A 301 12.22 55.56 8.41
N GLY A 302 11.69 55.94 9.59
CA GLY A 302 11.71 57.32 10.09
C GLY A 302 10.35 58.03 10.05
N GLY A 303 9.28 57.31 9.69
CA GLY A 303 7.89 57.76 9.83
C GLY A 303 7.39 58.67 8.71
N SER A 304 8.21 59.01 7.72
CA SER A 304 7.76 59.81 6.57
C SER A 304 6.90 58.98 5.64
N VAL A 305 5.73 59.51 5.29
CA VAL A 305 4.75 58.85 4.41
C VAL A 305 4.89 59.42 3.00
N ARG A 306 4.94 58.55 1.98
CA ARG A 306 4.93 58.94 0.56
C ARG A 306 3.84 58.19 -0.20
N GLU A 307 3.17 58.90 -1.10
CA GLU A 307 2.31 58.29 -2.10
C GLU A 307 3.08 58.18 -3.41
N VAL A 308 3.09 57.00 -4.02
CA VAL A 308 3.88 56.68 -5.21
C VAL A 308 2.98 56.03 -6.24
N GLU A 309 2.91 56.64 -7.42
CA GLU A 309 2.35 56.01 -8.62
C GLU A 309 3.47 55.31 -9.38
N PHE A 310 3.27 54.05 -9.75
CA PHE A 310 4.26 53.26 -10.49
C PHE A 310 3.60 52.23 -11.41
N SER A 311 4.29 51.92 -12.50
CA SER A 311 3.94 50.82 -13.40
C SER A 311 4.55 49.52 -12.88
N PHE A 312 3.72 48.49 -12.74
CA PHE A 312 4.13 47.18 -12.28
C PHE A 312 3.93 46.13 -13.38
N THR A 313 5.02 45.47 -13.75
CA THR A 313 5.03 44.28 -14.61
C THR A 313 5.63 43.12 -13.80
N PRO A 314 4.86 42.05 -13.49
CA PRO A 314 5.35 40.95 -12.66
C PRO A 314 6.54 40.22 -13.30
N THR A 315 7.62 40.03 -12.55
CA THR A 315 8.78 39.24 -12.96
C THR A 315 9.02 38.08 -11.99
N ILE A 316 9.94 37.16 -12.32
CA ILE A 316 10.32 36.04 -11.43
C ILE A 316 10.88 36.58 -10.10
N GLU A 317 11.63 37.68 -10.15
CA GLU A 317 12.29 38.31 -8.99
C GLU A 317 11.31 39.21 -8.20
N ALA A 318 10.42 39.92 -8.90
CA ALA A 318 9.38 40.78 -8.33
C ALA A 318 7.97 40.32 -8.75
N PRO A 319 7.49 39.16 -8.26
CA PRO A 319 6.19 38.60 -8.64
C PRO A 319 5.00 39.31 -7.97
N THR A 320 5.25 40.25 -7.06
CA THR A 320 4.21 41.05 -6.41
C THR A 320 4.62 42.50 -6.31
N VAL A 321 3.63 43.38 -6.21
CA VAL A 321 3.83 44.82 -6.10
C VAL A 321 4.68 45.19 -4.88
N GLU A 322 4.50 44.50 -3.76
CA GLU A 322 5.27 44.74 -2.55
C GLU A 322 6.75 44.43 -2.76
N LYS A 323 7.06 43.29 -3.40
CA LYS A 323 8.44 42.93 -3.74
C LYS A 323 9.06 43.91 -4.73
N PHE A 324 8.30 44.37 -5.71
CA PHE A 324 8.74 45.40 -6.66
C PHE A 324 9.09 46.70 -5.93
N LEU A 325 8.23 47.18 -5.04
CA LEU A 325 8.45 48.40 -4.27
C LEU A 325 9.65 48.29 -3.32
N HIS A 326 9.81 47.17 -2.61
CA HIS A 326 10.96 46.96 -1.75
C HIS A 326 12.28 46.89 -2.52
N SER A 327 12.28 46.31 -3.73
CA SER A 327 13.48 46.23 -4.57
C SER A 327 13.88 47.60 -5.12
N ASN A 328 12.91 48.35 -5.66
CA ASN A 328 13.14 49.69 -6.18
C ASN A 328 13.55 50.70 -5.08
N ALA A 329 12.98 50.57 -3.87
CA ALA A 329 13.38 51.39 -2.73
C ALA A 329 14.83 51.11 -2.30
N ARG A 330 15.24 49.83 -2.25
CA ARG A 330 16.64 49.44 -1.97
C ARG A 330 17.61 50.00 -3.00
N GLU A 331 17.27 49.93 -4.28
CA GLU A 331 18.07 50.53 -5.37
C GLU A 331 18.20 52.05 -5.22
N SER A 332 17.15 52.71 -4.70
CA SER A 332 17.14 54.15 -4.44
C SER A 332 17.75 54.55 -3.10
N GLY A 333 18.30 53.61 -2.32
CA GLY A 333 18.88 53.88 -0.99
C GLY A 333 17.85 54.22 0.10
N VAL A 334 16.58 53.85 -0.10
CA VAL A 334 15.46 54.14 0.79
C VAL A 334 14.89 52.82 1.36
N GLU A 335 14.56 52.79 2.65
CA GLU A 335 14.00 51.60 3.30
C GLU A 335 12.49 51.80 3.59
N ILE A 336 11.64 50.96 2.99
CA ILE A 336 10.19 50.94 3.24
C ILE A 336 9.91 50.12 4.50
N GLU A 337 9.23 50.71 5.46
CA GLU A 337 8.81 50.09 6.72
C GLU A 337 7.45 49.40 6.57
N LYS A 338 6.50 50.04 5.86
CA LYS A 338 5.14 49.50 5.69
C LYS A 338 4.48 50.01 4.40
N ILE A 339 3.65 49.19 3.77
CA ILE A 339 2.78 49.56 2.64
C ILE A 339 1.33 49.51 3.15
N GLU A 340 0.62 50.64 3.15
CA GLU A 340 -0.71 50.74 3.79
C GLU A 340 -1.86 50.64 2.80
N THR A 341 -1.71 51.23 1.62
CA THR A 341 -2.77 51.27 0.61
C THR A 341 -2.17 50.87 -0.71
N LEU A 342 -2.81 49.93 -1.41
CA LEU A 342 -2.44 49.51 -2.75
C LEU A 342 -3.69 49.51 -3.63
N VAL A 343 -3.77 50.44 -4.59
CA VAL A 343 -4.92 50.54 -5.52
C VAL A 343 -4.41 50.47 -6.95
N LYS A 344 -4.95 49.54 -7.73
CA LYS A 344 -4.72 49.50 -9.18
C LYS A 344 -5.52 50.62 -9.84
N ILE A 345 -4.85 51.50 -10.59
CA ILE A 345 -5.51 52.56 -11.34
C ILE A 345 -6.14 51.94 -12.59
N THR A 346 -7.47 51.79 -12.59
CA THR A 346 -8.22 51.47 -13.81
C THR A 346 -8.58 52.79 -14.50
N LYS A 347 -7.99 53.07 -15.67
CA LYS A 347 -8.52 54.12 -16.54
C LYS A 347 -9.95 53.72 -16.91
N LYS A 348 -10.96 54.40 -16.34
CA LYS A 348 -12.35 54.25 -16.79
C LYS A 348 -12.40 54.71 -18.25
N SER A 349 -12.40 53.76 -19.18
CA SER A 349 -12.83 54.04 -20.55
C SER A 349 -14.31 54.42 -20.47
N HIS A 350 -14.61 55.71 -20.63
CA HIS A 350 -15.95 56.17 -21.03
C HIS A 350 -16.25 55.59 -22.41
N GLY A 351 -16.75 54.35 -22.41
CA GLY A 351 -17.11 53.61 -23.60
C GLY A 351 -18.24 52.68 -23.24
N GLN A 352 -19.47 53.19 -23.35
CA GLN A 352 -20.69 52.40 -23.29
C GLN A 352 -20.53 51.10 -24.08
N ARG A 353 -20.86 49.94 -23.47
CA ARG A 353 -21.37 48.81 -24.25
C ARG A 353 -22.61 48.23 -23.60
N LYS A 354 -23.65 48.31 -24.41
CA LYS A 354 -25.05 47.93 -24.24
C LYS A 354 -25.19 46.49 -23.78
N TRP A 355 -26.15 46.27 -22.89
CA TRP A 355 -26.78 44.97 -22.70
C TRP A 355 -27.43 44.53 -24.00
N SER A 356 -27.10 43.33 -24.46
CA SER A 356 -27.84 42.63 -25.51
C SER A 356 -28.16 41.26 -24.95
N GLY A 357 -29.41 41.07 -24.53
CA GLY A 357 -29.92 39.74 -24.21
C GLY A 357 -30.08 38.93 -25.49
N VAL A 358 -29.76 37.64 -25.42
CA VAL A 358 -30.45 36.61 -26.19
C VAL A 358 -30.65 35.43 -25.25
N TYR A 359 -31.92 35.06 -25.13
CA TYR A 359 -32.49 34.05 -24.26
C TYR A 359 -32.17 32.64 -24.75
N LEU A 360 -32.01 31.70 -23.81
CA LEU A 360 -32.09 30.27 -24.10
C LEU A 360 -33.56 29.92 -24.43
N PRO A 361 -33.85 29.20 -25.52
CA PRO A 361 -35.15 28.59 -25.70
C PRO A 361 -35.22 27.31 -24.85
N LEU A 362 -36.27 27.17 -24.06
CA LEU A 362 -36.73 25.89 -23.53
C LEU A 362 -38.19 25.65 -23.95
N PRO A 363 -38.58 24.38 -24.06
CA PRO A 363 -39.29 23.80 -25.20
C PRO A 363 -40.82 23.83 -25.07
N CYS A 364 -41.51 23.49 -26.17
CA CYS A 364 -42.92 23.11 -26.17
C CYS A 364 -43.19 21.88 -25.32
#